data_AF-A0A545VG85-F1
#
_entry.id   AF-A0A545VG85-F1
#
_cell.length_a   1.000
_cell.length_b   1.000
_cell.length_c   1.000
_cell.angle_alpha   90.00
_cell.angle_beta   90.00
_cell.angle_gamma   90.00
#
_symmetry.space_group_name_H-M   'P 1'
#
loop_
_entity.id
_entity.type
_entity.pdbx_description
1 polymer ?
#
loop_
_entity_poly.entity_id
_entity_poly.type
_entity_poly.pdbx_seq_one_letter_code
_entity_poly.pdbx_strand_id
1 'polypeptide(L)'
;MAMPNDVWEEVSQEIPSRDDPFLQQYMAGRANLIAQEKTKRADAAFRQSLSPIAKRACRIVERVRAEELRTTWTGDVEEKMASETHATIFPGMMFSMGKDRMESTKLWRIVRQMPKGSLLHAHLEAMVDFEYLVRELLKLPNIHIASDRPLASPEALEQGLVTFRYRAKERLQGSSVWNADYKKDKFLLLTKMADEFPEGGRDGFIRWLTGRCTLHPQDARHQHHGIDAIWAKFQNCFISSATIMTYEPMVRLYLRALMRQLKADGVYWAELRFAWPINYCRDRHERPEQDYLHLFEVIQEEIASFQASDEGRGFWGLGIIWTSLRALDTRPIIEDMDHCITTKMEFPNLVLGYDVVGYENPGRTLRDLLPELFWFRKQCAQEGVSIPFFFHAGETLGDGDATDCNLFDAVLLGTRRIGHGYSLYKHPLLIDMVREKRILVEACPISNEVLRLCGSVSAHPLPALLARGVPCCLCNDDPAMMGQGTAGMSHDFWQALQGWENLGLAGLASLAENSVRWSAFEDEDSDAWIGNIKAASLGDSVKAQRIKEWQIQWEQFCLWVVSEYGDDYDDTPEPESAGTAAAAGKEPAAPAIVAEQA
;
A
#
# COMPACT_ATOMS: atom_id res chain seq x y z
N MET A 1 50.91 -22.45 -4.00
CA MET A 1 52.00 -22.48 -3.00
C MET A 1 51.88 -21.21 -2.17
N ALA A 2 51.96 -21.32 -0.85
CA ALA A 2 51.97 -20.15 0.04
C ALA A 2 53.31 -19.39 -0.10
N MET A 3 53.27 -18.08 0.15
CA MET A 3 54.46 -17.22 0.13
C MET A 3 55.45 -17.66 1.25
N PRO A 4 56.76 -17.79 0.98
CA PRO A 4 57.76 -18.07 2.01
C PRO A 4 57.77 -17.02 3.13
N ASN A 5 58.03 -17.44 4.37
CA ASN A 5 57.93 -16.58 5.56
C ASN A 5 58.92 -15.40 5.56
N ASP A 6 60.11 -15.61 4.99
CA ASP A 6 61.14 -14.58 4.80
C ASP A 6 60.65 -13.47 3.86
N VAL A 7 59.98 -13.85 2.78
CA VAL A 7 59.35 -12.90 1.84
C VAL A 7 58.16 -12.18 2.50
N TRP A 8 57.39 -12.87 3.35
CA TRP A 8 56.29 -12.25 4.08
C TRP A 8 56.77 -11.22 5.11
N GLU A 9 57.85 -11.49 5.84
CA GLU A 9 58.40 -10.53 6.82
C GLU A 9 58.80 -9.22 6.14
N GLU A 10 59.49 -9.27 5.01
CA GLU A 10 59.84 -8.09 4.20
C GLU A 10 58.58 -7.34 3.72
N VAL A 11 57.63 -8.07 3.11
CA VAL A 11 56.39 -7.47 2.60
C VAL A 11 55.56 -6.85 3.74
N SER A 12 55.49 -7.49 4.90
CA SER A 12 54.67 -7.02 6.03
C SER A 12 55.14 -5.67 6.59
N GLN A 13 56.43 -5.35 6.46
CA GLN A 13 57.00 -4.07 6.87
C GLN A 13 56.73 -2.95 5.85
N GLU A 14 56.46 -3.30 4.59
CA GLU A 14 56.09 -2.35 3.54
C GLU A 14 54.59 -2.02 3.53
N ILE A 15 53.76 -2.80 4.24
CA ILE A 15 52.32 -2.53 4.34
C ILE A 15 52.10 -1.24 5.16
N PRO A 16 51.45 -0.21 4.60
CA PRO A 16 51.20 1.03 5.32
C PRO A 16 50.35 0.78 6.58
N SER A 17 50.75 1.38 7.70
CA SER A 17 49.95 1.34 8.92
C SER A 17 48.63 2.10 8.74
N ARG A 18 47.60 1.81 9.55
CA ARG A 18 46.31 2.53 9.47
C ARG A 18 46.45 4.04 9.66
N ASP A 19 47.50 4.51 10.32
CA ASP A 19 47.79 5.92 10.58
C ASP A 19 48.61 6.58 9.45
N ASP A 20 48.95 5.84 8.39
CA ASP A 20 49.67 6.37 7.23
C ASP A 20 48.91 7.55 6.59
N PRO A 21 49.55 8.70 6.33
CA PRO A 21 48.89 9.88 5.77
C PRO A 21 48.16 9.64 4.45
N PHE A 22 48.69 8.77 3.58
CA PHE A 22 48.04 8.41 2.32
C PHE A 22 46.74 7.63 2.57
N LEU A 23 46.75 6.67 3.51
CA LEU A 23 45.54 5.94 3.90
C LEU A 23 44.52 6.87 4.56
N GLN A 24 44.95 7.80 5.42
CA GLN A 24 44.06 8.79 6.03
C GLN A 24 43.41 9.70 4.98
N GLN A 25 44.17 10.16 3.98
CA GLN A 25 43.64 10.95 2.86
C GLN A 25 42.62 10.15 2.04
N TYR A 26 42.91 8.87 1.74
CA TYR A 26 41.96 7.98 1.06
C TYR A 26 40.67 7.80 1.86
N MET A 27 40.77 7.57 3.18
CA MET A 27 39.60 7.42 4.06
C MET A 27 38.78 8.70 4.14
N ALA A 28 39.41 9.86 4.21
CA ALA A 28 38.72 11.16 4.16
C ALA A 28 38.01 11.37 2.81
N GLY A 29 38.67 11.02 1.69
CA GLY A 29 38.06 11.05 0.35
C GLY A 29 36.84 10.14 0.23
N ARG A 30 36.95 8.90 0.73
CA ARG A 30 35.84 7.93 0.80
C ARG A 30 34.68 8.46 1.64
N ALA A 31 34.96 9.01 2.82
CA ALA A 31 33.94 9.57 3.70
C ALA A 31 33.21 10.75 3.06
N ASN A 32 33.93 11.63 2.34
CA ASN A 32 33.34 12.75 1.60
C ASN A 32 32.41 12.24 0.48
N LEU A 33 32.84 11.24 -0.30
CA LEU A 33 32.00 10.67 -1.36
C LEU A 33 30.69 10.07 -0.81
N ILE A 34 30.77 9.31 0.29
CA ILE A 34 29.60 8.77 0.98
C ILE A 34 28.69 9.90 1.49
N ALA A 35 29.26 10.97 2.04
CA ALA A 35 28.48 12.11 2.52
C ALA A 35 27.76 12.82 1.38
N GLN A 36 28.41 13.02 0.23
CA GLN A 36 27.80 13.61 -0.96
C GLN A 36 26.62 12.77 -1.46
N GLU A 37 26.75 11.45 -1.52
CA GLU A 37 25.65 10.55 -1.88
C GLU A 37 24.47 10.68 -0.92
N LYS A 38 24.73 10.74 0.39
CA LYS A 38 23.68 10.94 1.40
C LYS A 38 22.92 12.26 1.22
N THR A 39 23.53 13.32 0.66
CA THR A 39 22.83 14.59 0.37
C THR A 39 21.84 14.50 -0.79
N LYS A 40 21.93 13.47 -1.64
CA LYS A 40 21.06 13.31 -2.82
C LYS A 40 19.74 12.60 -2.52
N ARG A 41 19.64 11.96 -1.36
CA ARG A 41 18.46 11.18 -0.97
C ARG A 41 17.25 12.07 -0.71
N ALA A 42 16.06 11.52 -0.93
CA ALA A 42 14.79 12.22 -0.71
C ALA A 42 14.57 12.61 0.75
N ASP A 43 15.11 11.84 1.69
CA ASP A 43 15.00 12.03 3.15
C ASP A 43 16.14 12.87 3.75
N ALA A 44 17.05 13.42 2.92
CA ALA A 44 18.26 14.10 3.40
C ALA A 44 17.94 15.33 4.27
N ALA A 45 17.01 16.18 3.83
CA ALA A 45 16.61 17.37 4.58
C ALA A 45 15.92 16.99 5.90
N PHE A 46 15.05 15.99 5.88
CA PHE A 46 14.35 15.49 7.07
C PHE A 46 15.33 14.96 8.12
N ARG A 47 16.31 14.15 7.70
CA ARG A 47 17.35 13.61 8.60
C ARG A 47 18.17 14.70 9.28
N GLN A 48 18.44 15.80 8.58
CA GLN A 48 19.18 16.93 9.13
C GLN A 48 18.36 17.71 10.18
N SER A 49 17.04 17.78 10.02
CA SER A 49 16.14 18.49 10.93
C SER A 49 15.69 17.69 12.16
N LEU A 50 16.09 16.42 12.30
CA LEU A 50 15.69 15.59 13.44
C LEU A 50 16.09 16.22 14.78
N SER A 51 15.13 16.27 15.71
CA SER A 51 15.36 16.63 17.10
C SER A 51 16.31 15.64 17.80
N PRO A 52 16.93 16.00 18.93
CA PRO A 52 17.74 15.06 19.72
C PRO A 52 16.96 13.80 20.13
N ILE A 53 15.68 13.94 20.45
CA ILE A 53 14.83 12.81 20.86
C ILE A 53 14.49 11.92 19.67
N ALA A 54 14.20 12.50 18.51
CA ALA A 54 13.97 11.72 17.29
C ALA A 54 15.23 10.98 16.84
N LYS A 55 16.43 11.59 16.96
CA LYS A 55 17.71 10.90 16.72
C LYS A 55 17.91 9.70 17.66
N ARG A 56 17.54 9.84 18.94
CA ARG A 56 17.61 8.74 19.92
C ARG A 56 16.62 7.64 19.57
N ALA A 57 15.36 7.98 19.28
CA ALA A 57 14.35 7.02 18.83
C ALA A 57 14.81 6.24 17.59
N CYS A 58 15.41 6.92 16.59
CA CYS A 58 15.96 6.25 15.40
C CYS A 58 17.00 5.19 15.74
N ARG A 59 17.94 5.47 16.67
CA ARG A 59 18.95 4.49 17.09
C ARG A 59 18.32 3.30 17.83
N ILE A 60 17.34 3.55 18.69
CA ILE A 60 16.61 2.51 19.40
C ILE A 60 15.91 1.57 18.40
N VAL A 61 15.16 2.12 17.44
CA VAL A 61 14.45 1.31 16.44
C VAL A 61 15.41 0.54 15.55
N GLU A 62 16.56 1.11 15.20
CA GLU A 62 17.62 0.40 14.48
C GLU A 62 18.14 -0.81 15.27
N ARG A 63 18.33 -0.68 16.59
CA ARG A 63 18.75 -1.77 17.47
C ARG A 63 17.67 -2.83 17.66
N VAL A 64 16.40 -2.43 17.80
CA VAL A 64 15.25 -3.36 17.82
C VAL A 64 15.20 -4.18 16.55
N ARG A 65 15.30 -3.52 15.38
CA ARG A 65 15.37 -4.19 14.08
C ARG A 65 16.55 -5.16 14.00
N ALA A 66 17.74 -4.76 14.45
CA ALA A 66 18.93 -5.60 14.43
C ALA A 66 18.82 -6.82 15.38
N GLU A 67 18.14 -6.69 16.52
CA GLU A 67 17.81 -7.83 17.38
C GLU A 67 16.83 -8.78 16.69
N GLU A 68 15.77 -8.27 16.07
CA GLU A 68 14.79 -9.12 15.38
C GLU A 68 15.40 -9.88 14.21
N LEU A 69 16.26 -9.24 13.42
CA LEU A 69 17.00 -9.95 12.35
C LEU A 69 17.85 -11.11 12.89
N ARG A 70 18.40 -10.98 14.11
CA ARG A 70 19.23 -12.02 14.74
C ARG A 70 18.46 -13.08 15.52
N THR A 71 17.19 -12.86 15.82
CA THR A 71 16.42 -13.71 16.75
C THR A 71 15.13 -14.26 16.17
N THR A 72 14.53 -13.53 15.24
CA THR A 72 13.19 -13.78 14.71
C THR A 72 13.23 -14.29 13.28
N TRP A 73 14.21 -13.85 12.49
CA TRP A 73 14.36 -14.14 11.06
C TRP A 73 15.70 -14.85 10.77
N THR A 74 15.97 -15.99 11.43
CA THR A 74 17.22 -16.75 11.28
C THR A 74 17.02 -18.12 10.65
N GLY A 75 18.04 -18.60 9.92
CA GLY A 75 18.04 -19.91 9.27
C GLY A 75 17.70 -21.08 10.20
N ASP A 76 18.15 -21.08 11.46
CA ASP A 76 17.83 -22.13 12.43
C ASP A 76 16.34 -22.14 12.83
N VAL A 77 15.74 -20.95 12.98
CA VAL A 77 14.31 -20.80 13.26
C VAL A 77 13.49 -21.21 12.02
N GLU A 78 13.97 -20.85 10.84
CA GLU A 78 13.37 -21.18 9.55
C GLU A 78 13.40 -22.69 9.28
N GLU A 79 14.51 -23.36 9.55
CA GLU A 79 14.68 -24.80 9.36
C GLU A 79 13.85 -25.59 10.36
N LYS A 80 13.79 -25.14 11.61
CA LYS A 80 12.88 -25.71 12.61
C LYS A 80 11.42 -25.57 12.19
N MET A 81 11.00 -24.40 11.69
CA MET A 81 9.63 -24.20 11.21
C MET A 81 9.32 -24.97 9.93
N ALA A 82 10.25 -25.06 8.99
CA ALA A 82 10.10 -25.88 7.79
C ALA A 82 9.88 -27.35 8.17
N SER A 83 10.54 -27.82 9.23
CA SER A 83 10.35 -29.17 9.76
C SER A 83 8.99 -29.38 10.44
N GLU A 84 8.43 -28.36 11.09
CA GLU A 84 7.17 -28.44 11.85
C GLU A 84 5.92 -28.11 11.01
N THR A 85 6.02 -27.22 10.02
CA THR A 85 4.89 -26.64 9.27
C THR A 85 4.95 -26.88 7.76
N HIS A 86 6.02 -27.49 7.26
CA HIS A 86 6.29 -27.65 5.81
C HIS A 86 6.27 -26.32 5.02
N ALA A 87 6.54 -25.19 5.68
CA ALA A 87 6.67 -23.88 5.06
C ALA A 87 8.12 -23.39 5.13
N THR A 88 8.68 -22.97 4.00
CA THR A 88 9.97 -22.25 3.96
C THR A 88 9.69 -20.81 4.37
N ILE A 89 10.36 -20.31 5.42
CA ILE A 89 10.29 -18.91 5.92
C ILE A 89 11.67 -18.26 5.74
N PHE A 90 11.79 -16.96 5.41
CA PHE A 90 13.07 -16.23 5.33
C PHE A 90 12.88 -14.68 5.41
N PRO A 91 13.92 -13.85 5.68
CA PRO A 91 13.78 -12.40 5.75
C PRO A 91 13.41 -11.81 4.39
N GLY A 92 12.38 -10.95 4.34
CA GLY A 92 11.84 -10.44 3.07
C GLY A 92 10.96 -11.44 2.33
N MET A 93 10.46 -12.47 3.04
CA MET A 93 9.40 -13.33 2.57
C MET A 93 8.16 -12.56 2.12
N MET A 94 7.44 -13.15 1.17
CA MET A 94 6.10 -12.73 0.78
C MET A 94 5.20 -12.44 1.98
N PHE A 95 4.55 -11.29 1.94
CA PHE A 95 3.66 -10.74 2.95
C PHE A 95 2.72 -11.79 3.57
N SER A 96 2.01 -12.54 2.72
CA SER A 96 1.00 -13.51 3.14
C SER A 96 1.54 -14.65 4.01
N MET A 97 2.85 -14.95 3.90
CA MET A 97 3.50 -15.99 4.70
C MET A 97 4.19 -15.40 5.95
N GLY A 98 4.56 -14.12 5.93
CA GLY A 98 5.22 -13.43 7.03
C GLY A 98 4.28 -12.72 8.02
N LYS A 99 3.02 -12.50 7.66
CA LYS A 99 2.07 -11.63 8.39
C LYS A 99 1.96 -11.95 9.88
N ASP A 100 1.59 -13.18 10.24
CA ASP A 100 1.34 -13.53 11.65
C ASP A 100 2.62 -13.39 12.50
N ARG A 101 3.77 -13.70 11.91
CA ARG A 101 5.07 -13.53 12.57
C ARG A 101 5.39 -12.05 12.75
N MET A 102 5.25 -11.26 11.69
CA MET A 102 5.41 -9.81 11.71
C MET A 102 4.58 -9.18 12.84
N GLU A 103 3.29 -9.53 12.94
CA GLU A 103 2.37 -8.95 13.94
C GLU A 103 2.74 -9.28 15.39
N SER A 104 3.61 -10.28 15.61
CA SER A 104 4.13 -10.63 16.93
C SER A 104 5.38 -9.84 17.36
N THR A 105 6.00 -9.08 16.45
CA THR A 105 7.31 -8.45 16.65
C THR A 105 7.27 -7.16 17.49
N LYS A 106 8.40 -6.75 18.07
CA LYS A 106 8.54 -5.45 18.76
C LYS A 106 8.47 -4.31 17.73
N LEU A 107 9.10 -4.51 16.57
CA LEU A 107 9.09 -3.56 15.46
C LEU A 107 7.66 -3.30 14.96
N TRP A 108 6.80 -4.33 14.92
CA TRP A 108 5.37 -4.15 14.61
C TRP A 108 4.66 -3.26 15.62
N ARG A 109 4.88 -3.45 16.91
CA ARG A 109 4.29 -2.59 17.96
C ARG A 109 4.70 -1.13 17.77
N ILE A 110 5.97 -0.89 17.43
CA ILE A 110 6.49 0.45 17.14
C ILE A 110 5.80 1.04 15.90
N VAL A 111 5.76 0.30 14.79
CA VAL A 111 5.14 0.77 13.54
C VAL A 111 3.63 1.01 13.69
N ARG A 112 2.94 0.21 14.50
CA ARG A 112 1.51 0.41 14.82
C ARG A 112 1.21 1.72 15.54
N GLN A 113 2.14 2.21 16.36
CA GLN A 113 2.00 3.49 17.07
C GLN A 113 2.44 4.71 16.25
N MET A 114 3.16 4.49 15.15
CA MET A 114 3.70 5.57 14.33
C MET A 114 2.57 6.41 13.68
N PRO A 115 2.65 7.76 13.73
CA PRO A 115 1.77 8.63 12.96
C PRO A 115 2.16 8.57 11.47
N LYS A 116 1.33 7.91 10.66
CA LYS A 116 1.59 7.65 9.23
C LYS A 116 1.15 8.80 8.33
N GLY A 117 0.43 9.78 8.88
CA GLY A 117 0.01 10.98 8.16
C GLY A 117 -1.22 10.70 7.32
N SER A 118 -1.07 10.78 6.01
CA SER A 118 -2.13 10.56 5.03
C SER A 118 -1.97 9.23 4.28
N LEU A 119 -3.10 8.63 3.89
CA LEU A 119 -3.15 7.54 2.91
C LEU A 119 -3.52 8.13 1.54
N LEU A 120 -2.57 8.14 0.62
CA LEU A 120 -2.75 8.80 -0.68
C LEU A 120 -3.08 7.86 -1.83
N HIS A 121 -3.10 6.54 -1.62
CA HIS A 121 -3.38 5.55 -2.66
C HIS A 121 -4.02 4.31 -2.06
N ALA A 122 -5.32 4.18 -2.32
CA ALA A 122 -6.13 3.05 -1.93
C ALA A 122 -7.41 3.03 -2.75
N HIS A 123 -7.96 1.84 -3.00
CA HIS A 123 -9.27 1.71 -3.63
C HIS A 123 -10.33 1.54 -2.56
N LEU A 124 -11.35 2.40 -2.58
CA LEU A 124 -12.40 2.45 -1.57
C LEU A 124 -13.02 1.06 -1.34
N GLU A 125 -13.07 0.19 -2.34
CA GLU A 125 -13.81 -1.06 -2.29
C GLU A 125 -13.11 -2.22 -1.59
N ALA A 126 -11.81 -2.08 -1.41
CA ALA A 126 -10.92 -3.15 -0.99
C ALA A 126 -10.27 -2.87 0.37
N MET A 127 -10.78 -1.92 1.14
CA MET A 127 -10.13 -1.45 2.37
C MET A 127 -10.56 -2.19 3.63
N VAL A 128 -11.86 -2.48 3.78
CA VAL A 128 -12.39 -3.10 5.00
C VAL A 128 -12.52 -4.62 4.83
N ASP A 129 -12.13 -5.36 5.87
CA ASP A 129 -12.17 -6.82 5.96
C ASP A 129 -13.50 -7.42 5.47
N PHE A 130 -13.44 -8.29 4.45
CA PHE A 130 -14.62 -8.87 3.82
C PHE A 130 -15.40 -9.82 4.73
N GLU A 131 -14.74 -10.54 5.65
CA GLU A 131 -15.48 -11.39 6.58
C GLU A 131 -16.37 -10.56 7.49
N TYR A 132 -15.85 -9.45 8.02
CA TYR A 132 -16.64 -8.46 8.75
C TYR A 132 -17.81 -7.94 7.89
N LEU A 133 -17.55 -7.52 6.65
CA LEU A 133 -18.60 -6.96 5.79
C LEU A 133 -19.71 -7.98 5.47
N VAL A 134 -19.37 -9.23 5.18
CA VAL A 134 -20.34 -10.30 4.91
C VAL A 134 -21.18 -10.59 6.16
N ARG A 135 -20.57 -10.59 7.35
CA ARG A 135 -21.29 -10.76 8.61
C ARG A 135 -22.26 -9.61 8.89
N GLU A 136 -21.88 -8.38 8.59
CA GLU A 136 -22.76 -7.21 8.75
C GLU A 136 -23.88 -7.20 7.71
N LEU A 137 -23.59 -7.58 6.46
CA LEU A 137 -24.59 -7.73 5.39
C LEU A 137 -25.69 -8.73 5.79
N LEU A 138 -25.34 -9.83 6.46
CA LEU A 138 -26.29 -10.84 6.96
C LEU A 138 -27.17 -10.34 8.12
N LYS A 139 -26.80 -9.24 8.80
CA LYS A 139 -27.62 -8.62 9.85
C LYS A 139 -28.65 -7.64 9.29
N LEU A 140 -28.44 -7.13 8.07
CA LEU A 140 -29.34 -6.18 7.46
C LEU A 140 -30.66 -6.86 7.08
N PRO A 141 -31.82 -6.30 7.48
CA PRO A 141 -33.10 -6.88 7.14
C PRO A 141 -33.36 -6.75 5.64
N ASN A 142 -34.11 -7.71 5.08
CA ASN A 142 -34.62 -7.63 3.70
C ASN A 142 -33.57 -7.54 2.59
N ILE A 143 -32.32 -7.92 2.86
CA ILE A 143 -31.32 -8.15 1.83
C ILE A 143 -31.57 -9.50 1.14
N HIS A 144 -31.51 -9.49 -0.17
CA HIS A 144 -31.70 -10.65 -1.03
C HIS A 144 -30.46 -10.88 -1.87
N ILE A 145 -30.17 -12.14 -2.15
CA ILE A 145 -29.14 -12.58 -3.09
C ILE A 145 -29.80 -13.05 -4.39
N ALA A 146 -29.18 -12.72 -5.50
CA ALA A 146 -29.44 -13.33 -6.81
C ALA A 146 -28.11 -13.73 -7.44
N SER A 147 -28.17 -14.71 -8.33
CA SER A 147 -27.05 -15.16 -9.15
C SER A 147 -27.40 -15.12 -10.64
N ASP A 148 -26.40 -14.89 -11.49
CA ASP A 148 -26.50 -14.98 -12.96
C ASP A 148 -26.77 -16.41 -13.45
N ARG A 149 -26.50 -17.41 -12.60
CA ARG A 149 -26.66 -18.85 -12.88
C ARG A 149 -26.94 -19.68 -11.62
N PRO A 150 -27.37 -20.95 -11.76
CA PRO A 150 -27.37 -21.90 -10.64
C PRO A 150 -25.95 -22.13 -10.09
N LEU A 151 -25.79 -22.03 -8.77
CA LEU A 151 -24.52 -22.25 -8.04
C LEU A 151 -24.44 -23.68 -7.48
N ALA A 152 -24.75 -24.66 -8.33
CA ALA A 152 -24.92 -26.07 -7.94
C ALA A 152 -23.69 -26.96 -8.17
N SER A 153 -22.58 -26.38 -8.62
CA SER A 153 -21.31 -27.09 -8.86
C SER A 153 -20.13 -26.26 -8.34
N PRO A 154 -18.97 -26.87 -8.07
CA PRO A 154 -17.76 -26.14 -7.67
C PRO A 154 -17.36 -25.05 -8.66
N GLU A 155 -17.42 -25.35 -9.96
CA GLU A 155 -17.15 -24.35 -11.02
C GLU A 155 -18.14 -23.18 -10.98
N ALA A 156 -19.42 -23.45 -10.74
CA ALA A 156 -20.42 -22.39 -10.63
C ALA A 156 -20.23 -21.55 -9.37
N LEU A 157 -19.82 -22.16 -8.24
CA LEU A 157 -19.45 -21.43 -7.02
C LEU A 157 -18.21 -20.55 -7.21
N GLU A 158 -17.31 -20.93 -8.12
CA GLU A 158 -16.10 -20.18 -8.46
C GLU A 158 -16.32 -19.12 -9.56
N GLN A 159 -17.29 -19.27 -10.45
CA GLN A 159 -17.45 -18.32 -11.57
C GLN A 159 -18.74 -17.50 -11.51
N GLY A 160 -19.73 -17.95 -10.74
CA GLY A 160 -21.02 -17.30 -10.64
C GLY A 160 -20.91 -15.89 -10.05
N LEU A 161 -21.71 -14.98 -10.60
CA LEU A 161 -21.81 -13.61 -10.14
C LEU A 161 -22.97 -13.51 -9.16
N VAL A 162 -22.70 -12.94 -7.99
CA VAL A 162 -23.74 -12.70 -6.99
C VAL A 162 -24.06 -11.22 -6.86
N THR A 163 -25.35 -10.92 -6.77
CA THR A 163 -25.86 -9.58 -6.54
C THR A 163 -26.66 -9.55 -5.25
N PHE A 164 -26.29 -8.62 -4.37
CA PHE A 164 -27.06 -8.31 -3.17
C PHE A 164 -27.99 -7.13 -3.42
N ARG A 165 -29.22 -7.20 -2.91
CA ARG A 165 -30.19 -6.10 -3.05
C ARG A 165 -31.23 -6.08 -1.95
N TYR A 166 -31.58 -4.89 -1.52
CA TYR A 166 -32.80 -4.69 -0.74
C TYR A 166 -34.07 -5.02 -1.56
N ARG A 167 -35.01 -5.73 -0.93
CA ARG A 167 -36.39 -5.89 -1.43
C ARG A 167 -37.37 -5.67 -0.29
N ALA A 168 -38.37 -4.82 -0.48
CA ALA A 168 -39.33 -4.44 0.55
C ALA A 168 -40.17 -5.61 1.08
N LYS A 169 -40.31 -6.67 0.29
CA LYS A 169 -40.97 -7.92 0.68
C LYS A 169 -39.96 -9.05 0.71
N GLU A 170 -39.95 -9.81 1.81
CA GLU A 170 -39.20 -11.06 1.91
C GLU A 170 -39.62 -12.05 0.82
N ARG A 171 -38.63 -12.64 0.15
CA ARG A 171 -38.85 -13.65 -0.90
C ARG A 171 -38.22 -14.96 -0.45
N LEU A 172 -39.02 -15.78 0.22
CA LEU A 172 -38.63 -17.10 0.72
C LEU A 172 -38.95 -18.23 -0.27
N GLN A 173 -39.83 -17.99 -1.25
CA GLN A 173 -40.34 -19.03 -2.16
C GLN A 173 -39.55 -19.11 -3.48
N GLY A 174 -39.08 -20.31 -3.80
CA GLY A 174 -38.34 -20.61 -5.03
C GLY A 174 -37.22 -21.60 -4.78
N SER A 175 -36.70 -22.16 -5.87
CA SER A 175 -35.50 -23.02 -5.86
C SER A 175 -34.29 -22.22 -5.39
N SER A 176 -33.55 -22.78 -4.43
CA SER A 176 -32.36 -22.17 -3.83
C SER A 176 -31.30 -21.88 -4.89
N VAL A 177 -30.49 -20.83 -4.70
CA VAL A 177 -29.39 -20.49 -5.63
C VAL A 177 -28.40 -21.65 -5.78
N TRP A 178 -28.32 -22.53 -4.80
CA TRP A 178 -27.46 -23.73 -4.76
C TRP A 178 -28.00 -24.91 -5.59
N ASN A 179 -29.21 -24.82 -6.14
CA ASN A 179 -29.86 -25.92 -6.86
C ASN A 179 -29.86 -25.70 -8.38
N ALA A 180 -29.71 -26.79 -9.14
CA ALA A 180 -29.64 -26.76 -10.61
C ALA A 180 -30.90 -26.19 -11.30
N ASP A 181 -32.05 -26.20 -10.63
CA ASP A 181 -33.32 -25.68 -11.15
C ASP A 181 -33.54 -24.18 -10.84
N TYR A 182 -32.61 -23.53 -10.14
CA TYR A 182 -32.60 -22.08 -9.92
C TYR A 182 -32.76 -21.31 -11.24
N LYS A 183 -33.51 -20.21 -11.19
CA LYS A 183 -33.71 -19.32 -12.33
C LYS A 183 -32.86 -18.08 -12.13
N LYS A 184 -32.01 -17.77 -13.12
CA LYS A 184 -31.12 -16.61 -13.10
C LYS A 184 -31.85 -15.33 -12.69
N ASP A 185 -31.12 -14.46 -11.99
CA ASP A 185 -31.56 -13.14 -11.53
C ASP A 185 -32.79 -13.14 -10.58
N LYS A 186 -33.16 -14.32 -10.05
CA LYS A 186 -34.24 -14.44 -9.08
C LYS A 186 -33.74 -14.16 -7.66
N PHE A 187 -34.11 -12.99 -7.14
CA PHE A 187 -33.81 -12.58 -5.76
C PHE A 187 -34.53 -13.43 -4.70
N LEU A 188 -33.75 -14.03 -3.81
CA LEU A 188 -34.18 -14.80 -2.64
C LEU A 188 -33.55 -14.23 -1.36
N LEU A 189 -34.22 -14.37 -0.22
CA LEU A 189 -33.74 -13.81 1.04
C LEU A 189 -32.32 -14.30 1.37
N LEU A 190 -31.39 -13.37 1.61
CA LEU A 190 -29.97 -13.67 1.80
C LEU A 190 -29.73 -14.60 2.98
N THR A 191 -30.35 -14.32 4.13
CA THR A 191 -30.17 -15.12 5.36
C THR A 191 -30.61 -16.57 5.15
N LYS A 192 -31.73 -16.79 4.44
CA LYS A 192 -32.18 -18.13 4.04
C LYS A 192 -31.13 -18.83 3.17
N MET A 193 -30.62 -18.15 2.13
CA MET A 193 -29.63 -18.76 1.23
C MET A 193 -28.31 -19.05 1.95
N ALA A 194 -27.88 -18.19 2.89
CA ALA A 194 -26.70 -18.44 3.71
C ALA A 194 -26.90 -19.67 4.61
N ASP A 195 -28.06 -19.82 5.24
CA ASP A 195 -28.37 -20.98 6.10
C ASP A 195 -28.45 -22.30 5.32
N GLU A 196 -28.95 -22.25 4.08
CA GLU A 196 -29.05 -23.39 3.17
C GLU A 196 -27.75 -23.70 2.41
N PHE A 197 -26.66 -22.98 2.67
CA PHE A 197 -25.41 -23.20 1.94
C PHE A 197 -24.90 -24.64 2.12
N PRO A 198 -24.59 -25.38 1.04
CA PRO A 198 -24.37 -26.82 1.11
C PRO A 198 -23.19 -27.24 2.01
N GLU A 199 -22.12 -26.45 2.05
CA GLU A 199 -20.88 -26.80 2.73
C GLU A 199 -20.73 -26.06 4.07
N GLY A 200 -21.49 -26.52 5.07
CA GLY A 200 -21.39 -25.99 6.44
C GLY A 200 -22.31 -24.81 6.75
N GLY A 201 -23.40 -24.65 5.99
CA GLY A 201 -24.45 -23.65 6.25
C GLY A 201 -23.90 -22.24 6.28
N ARG A 202 -24.42 -21.41 7.21
CA ARG A 202 -24.08 -19.98 7.29
C ARG A 202 -22.58 -19.71 7.39
N ASP A 203 -21.84 -20.47 8.20
CA ASP A 203 -20.39 -20.27 8.33
C ASP A 203 -19.66 -20.68 7.06
N GLY A 204 -20.17 -21.70 6.35
CA GLY A 204 -19.71 -22.07 5.01
C GLY A 204 -19.91 -20.95 4.00
N PHE A 205 -21.10 -20.34 3.99
CA PHE A 205 -21.42 -19.21 3.11
C PHE A 205 -20.48 -18.03 3.35
N ILE A 206 -20.22 -17.69 4.62
CA ILE A 206 -19.30 -16.60 4.99
C ILE A 206 -17.90 -16.91 4.45
N ARG A 207 -17.35 -18.11 4.71
CA ARG A 207 -16.03 -18.50 4.19
C ARG A 207 -15.96 -18.46 2.66
N TRP A 208 -17.00 -18.96 1.99
CA TRP A 208 -17.08 -18.96 0.54
C TRP A 208 -17.06 -17.52 -0.01
N LEU A 209 -17.97 -16.65 0.45
CA LEU A 209 -18.07 -15.29 -0.07
C LEU A 209 -16.84 -14.45 0.27
N THR A 210 -16.26 -14.60 1.47
CA THR A 210 -14.98 -13.96 1.82
C THR A 210 -13.88 -14.43 0.88
N GLY A 211 -13.74 -15.75 0.66
CA GLY A 211 -12.73 -16.31 -0.24
C GLY A 211 -12.88 -15.87 -1.70
N ARG A 212 -14.10 -15.51 -2.14
CA ARG A 212 -14.36 -14.91 -3.46
C ARG A 212 -13.87 -13.47 -3.58
N CYS A 213 -13.69 -12.77 -2.46
CA CYS A 213 -13.29 -11.37 -2.40
C CYS A 213 -11.81 -11.16 -2.03
N THR A 214 -11.05 -12.23 -1.77
CA THR A 214 -9.66 -12.15 -1.30
C THR A 214 -8.73 -13.05 -2.10
N LEU A 215 -7.51 -12.61 -2.35
CA LEU A 215 -6.44 -13.47 -2.87
C LEU A 215 -6.03 -14.49 -1.82
N HIS A 216 -5.77 -15.73 -2.26
CA HIS A 216 -5.46 -16.81 -1.33
C HIS A 216 -3.96 -16.78 -0.97
N PRO A 217 -3.56 -17.02 0.29
CA PRO A 217 -2.14 -17.03 0.67
C PRO A 217 -1.26 -17.98 -0.16
N GLN A 218 -1.82 -19.07 -0.69
CA GLN A 218 -1.11 -19.99 -1.60
C GLN A 218 -0.69 -19.33 -2.92
N ASP A 219 -1.37 -18.27 -3.37
CA ASP A 219 -1.03 -17.58 -4.62
C ASP A 219 0.40 -17.02 -4.60
N ALA A 220 0.92 -16.70 -3.41
CA ALA A 220 2.30 -16.30 -3.17
C ALA A 220 3.34 -17.42 -3.44
N ARG A 221 2.92 -18.70 -3.41
CA ARG A 221 3.78 -19.86 -3.75
C ARG A 221 3.80 -20.16 -5.25
N HIS A 222 2.89 -19.57 -6.02
CA HIS A 222 2.72 -19.81 -7.45
C HIS A 222 3.23 -18.67 -8.33
N GLN A 223 4.29 -17.98 -7.90
CA GLN A 223 4.93 -16.86 -8.62
C GLN A 223 5.24 -17.17 -10.09
N HIS A 224 5.58 -18.42 -10.40
CA HIS A 224 5.89 -18.90 -11.75
C HIS A 224 4.72 -18.79 -12.75
N HIS A 225 3.47 -18.62 -12.30
CA HIS A 225 2.33 -18.38 -13.20
C HIS A 225 2.30 -16.95 -13.77
N GLY A 226 3.13 -16.03 -13.25
CA GLY A 226 3.27 -14.67 -13.78
C GLY A 226 2.15 -13.69 -13.40
N ILE A 227 2.27 -12.44 -13.86
CA ILE A 227 1.43 -11.30 -13.51
C ILE A 227 -0.01 -11.45 -14.06
N ASP A 228 -0.16 -11.89 -15.30
CA ASP A 228 -1.50 -12.06 -15.91
C ASP A 228 -2.39 -13.01 -15.11
N ALA A 229 -1.81 -14.11 -14.61
CA ALA A 229 -2.55 -15.11 -13.86
C ALA A 229 -3.04 -14.61 -12.49
N ILE A 230 -2.27 -13.75 -11.82
CA ILE A 230 -2.70 -13.18 -10.54
C ILE A 230 -3.71 -12.05 -10.75
N TRP A 231 -3.54 -11.23 -11.78
CA TRP A 231 -4.51 -10.20 -12.12
C TRP A 231 -5.87 -10.75 -12.49
N ALA A 232 -5.94 -11.88 -13.20
CA ALA A 232 -7.22 -12.56 -13.46
C ALA A 232 -7.97 -12.93 -12.17
N LYS A 233 -7.25 -13.39 -11.13
CA LYS A 233 -7.85 -13.67 -9.81
C LYS A 233 -8.23 -12.39 -9.10
N PHE A 234 -7.39 -11.38 -9.17
CA PHE A 234 -7.59 -10.10 -8.49
C PHE A 234 -8.81 -9.35 -9.03
N GLN A 235 -8.99 -9.30 -10.36
CA GLN A 235 -10.19 -8.74 -10.98
C GLN A 235 -11.47 -9.48 -10.55
N ASN A 236 -11.40 -10.82 -10.42
CA ASN A 236 -12.54 -11.59 -9.91
C ASN A 236 -12.90 -11.23 -8.45
N CYS A 237 -11.94 -10.78 -7.63
CA CYS A 237 -12.21 -10.31 -6.27
C CYS A 237 -13.04 -9.01 -6.27
N PHE A 238 -12.71 -8.05 -7.14
CA PHE A 238 -13.52 -6.84 -7.35
C PHE A 238 -14.92 -7.17 -7.85
N ILE A 239 -15.02 -8.03 -8.86
CA ILE A 239 -16.33 -8.45 -9.40
C ILE A 239 -17.20 -9.09 -8.31
N SER A 240 -16.60 -9.91 -7.44
CA SER A 240 -17.33 -10.60 -6.36
C SER A 240 -17.77 -9.67 -5.24
N SER A 241 -16.99 -8.61 -4.95
CA SER A 241 -17.28 -7.66 -3.88
C SER A 241 -18.15 -6.48 -4.32
N ALA A 242 -18.22 -6.18 -5.62
CA ALA A 242 -18.85 -4.98 -6.19
C ALA A 242 -20.28 -4.68 -5.69
N THR A 243 -21.07 -5.72 -5.38
CA THR A 243 -22.48 -5.51 -4.98
C THR A 243 -22.70 -5.40 -3.47
N ILE A 244 -21.69 -5.68 -2.65
CA ILE A 244 -21.78 -5.61 -1.18
C ILE A 244 -22.10 -4.17 -0.75
N MET A 245 -21.49 -3.18 -1.39
CA MET A 245 -21.56 -1.77 -1.00
C MET A 245 -22.53 -0.93 -1.84
N THR A 246 -23.56 -1.56 -2.40
CA THR A 246 -24.56 -0.88 -3.24
C THR A 246 -25.82 -0.48 -2.48
N TYR A 247 -25.82 -0.57 -1.15
CA TYR A 247 -26.96 -0.23 -0.30
C TYR A 247 -26.55 0.72 0.81
N GLU A 248 -27.28 1.82 0.99
CA GLU A 248 -26.92 2.91 1.90
C GLU A 248 -26.53 2.48 3.32
N PRO A 249 -27.34 1.68 4.07
CA PRO A 249 -26.93 1.18 5.39
C PRO A 249 -25.59 0.45 5.40
N MET A 250 -25.26 -0.27 4.33
CA MET A 250 -23.98 -0.96 4.21
C MET A 250 -22.83 0.02 3.94
N VAL A 251 -23.05 1.03 3.09
CA VAL A 251 -22.08 2.10 2.83
C VAL A 251 -21.76 2.87 4.10
N ARG A 252 -22.77 3.26 4.88
CA ARG A 252 -22.56 3.98 6.16
C ARG A 252 -21.73 3.15 7.14
N LEU A 253 -22.08 1.87 7.29
CA LEU A 253 -21.34 0.93 8.13
C LEU A 253 -19.88 0.78 7.66
N TYR A 254 -19.68 0.67 6.35
CA TYR A 254 -18.36 0.56 5.74
C TYR A 254 -17.49 1.77 6.04
N LEU A 255 -18.00 2.97 5.74
CA LEU A 255 -17.28 4.24 5.97
C LEU A 255 -16.90 4.41 7.44
N ARG A 256 -17.81 4.06 8.36
CA ARG A 256 -17.52 4.09 9.81
C ARG A 256 -16.40 3.14 10.19
N ALA A 257 -16.41 1.91 9.68
CA ALA A 257 -15.36 0.93 9.95
C ALA A 257 -14.01 1.36 9.36
N LEU A 258 -14.01 1.87 8.13
CA LEU A 258 -12.84 2.39 7.44
C LEU A 258 -12.16 3.50 8.23
N MET A 259 -12.89 4.58 8.56
CA MET A 259 -12.32 5.73 9.25
C MET A 259 -11.79 5.35 10.65
N ARG A 260 -12.49 4.47 11.37
CA ARG A 260 -12.03 3.93 12.66
C ARG A 260 -10.71 3.17 12.52
N GLN A 261 -10.59 2.28 11.52
CA GLN A 261 -9.37 1.50 11.30
C GLN A 261 -8.19 2.38 10.88
N LEU A 262 -8.41 3.34 9.98
CA LEU A 262 -7.39 4.31 9.57
C LEU A 262 -6.89 5.14 10.76
N LYS A 263 -7.80 5.73 11.53
CA LYS A 263 -7.46 6.54 12.69
C LYS A 263 -6.71 5.74 13.76
N ALA A 264 -7.14 4.50 14.01
CA ALA A 264 -6.47 3.59 14.93
C ALA A 264 -5.07 3.13 14.45
N ASP A 265 -4.75 3.31 13.17
CA ASP A 265 -3.44 3.03 12.58
C ASP A 265 -2.60 4.29 12.37
N GLY A 266 -2.98 5.44 12.95
CA GLY A 266 -2.23 6.68 12.84
C GLY A 266 -2.34 7.35 11.46
N VAL A 267 -3.39 7.05 10.70
CA VAL A 267 -3.76 7.73 9.46
C VAL A 267 -4.87 8.73 9.76
N TYR A 268 -4.67 9.99 9.38
CA TYR A 268 -5.58 11.10 9.70
C TYR A 268 -6.32 11.63 8.49
N TRP A 269 -5.82 11.40 7.28
CA TRP A 269 -6.46 11.78 6.01
C TRP A 269 -6.34 10.64 5.00
N ALA A 270 -7.35 10.45 4.15
CA ALA A 270 -7.32 9.45 3.10
C ALA A 270 -7.86 9.98 1.76
N GLU A 271 -7.21 9.62 0.66
CA GLU A 271 -7.65 9.92 -0.71
C GLU A 271 -7.90 8.62 -1.45
N LEU A 272 -9.17 8.30 -1.66
CA LEU A 272 -9.62 6.97 -2.05
C LEU A 272 -10.04 6.96 -3.52
N ARG A 273 -9.51 6.01 -4.29
CA ARG A 273 -9.98 5.73 -5.66
C ARG A 273 -11.32 5.02 -5.61
N PHE A 274 -12.22 5.44 -6.49
CA PHE A 274 -13.61 4.98 -6.51
C PHE A 274 -14.04 4.57 -7.92
N ALA A 275 -14.62 3.37 -8.08
CA ALA A 275 -14.99 2.81 -9.39
C ALA A 275 -16.31 1.99 -9.36
N TRP A 276 -17.41 2.54 -8.81
CA TRP A 276 -18.72 1.86 -8.90
C TRP A 276 -19.57 2.31 -10.08
N PRO A 277 -20.20 1.38 -10.82
CA PRO A 277 -21.34 1.74 -11.67
C PRO A 277 -22.50 2.25 -10.80
N ILE A 278 -23.33 3.15 -11.36
CA ILE A 278 -24.54 3.67 -10.70
C ILE A 278 -25.52 2.52 -10.41
N ASN A 279 -25.39 1.95 -9.21
CA ASN A 279 -26.20 0.82 -8.76
C ASN A 279 -26.56 0.93 -7.27
N TYR A 280 -26.25 2.08 -6.66
CA TYR A 280 -26.48 2.41 -5.27
C TYR A 280 -27.98 2.64 -4.99
N CYS A 281 -28.51 2.02 -3.94
CA CYS A 281 -29.89 2.17 -3.49
C CYS A 281 -29.95 2.80 -2.10
N ARG A 282 -30.84 3.79 -1.92
CA ARG A 282 -31.12 4.39 -0.60
C ARG A 282 -31.70 3.37 0.37
N ASP A 283 -31.64 3.67 1.67
CA ASP A 283 -32.29 2.84 2.69
C ASP A 283 -33.77 2.61 2.33
N ARG A 284 -34.18 1.34 2.32
CA ARG A 284 -35.55 0.88 2.00
C ARG A 284 -36.06 1.19 0.59
N HIS A 285 -35.18 1.50 -0.35
CA HIS A 285 -35.54 1.71 -1.76
C HIS A 285 -35.05 0.55 -2.63
N GLU A 286 -35.89 0.09 -3.56
CA GLU A 286 -35.55 -1.04 -4.46
C GLU A 286 -34.89 -0.61 -5.77
N ARG A 287 -34.98 0.68 -6.12
CA ARG A 287 -34.46 1.23 -7.37
C ARG A 287 -33.14 1.95 -7.09
N PRO A 288 -32.11 1.73 -7.90
CA PRO A 288 -30.90 2.51 -7.82
C PRO A 288 -31.15 4.00 -8.10
N GLU A 289 -30.32 4.85 -7.50
CA GLU A 289 -30.18 6.25 -7.87
C GLU A 289 -29.78 6.39 -9.35
N GLN A 290 -29.95 7.59 -9.91
CA GLN A 290 -29.57 7.89 -11.30
C GLN A 290 -28.29 8.70 -11.40
N ASP A 291 -27.77 9.15 -10.27
CA ASP A 291 -26.54 9.93 -10.10
C ASP A 291 -25.86 9.54 -8.78
N TYR A 292 -24.77 10.23 -8.44
CA TYR A 292 -23.97 9.98 -7.25
C TYR A 292 -24.25 10.98 -6.12
N LEU A 293 -25.19 11.92 -6.29
CA LEU A 293 -25.36 13.03 -5.34
C LEU A 293 -25.73 12.52 -3.96
N HIS A 294 -26.74 11.64 -3.86
CA HIS A 294 -27.14 11.04 -2.58
C HIS A 294 -26.00 10.22 -1.95
N LEU A 295 -25.19 9.52 -2.75
CA LEU A 295 -24.05 8.77 -2.21
C LEU A 295 -23.01 9.71 -1.59
N PHE A 296 -22.73 10.84 -2.24
CA PHE A 296 -21.77 11.83 -1.73
C PHE A 296 -22.31 12.62 -0.53
N GLU A 297 -23.63 12.87 -0.46
CA GLU A 297 -24.28 13.35 0.77
C GLU A 297 -24.01 12.39 1.94
N VAL A 298 -24.22 11.09 1.73
CA VAL A 298 -23.95 10.06 2.75
C VAL A 298 -22.47 10.04 3.16
N ILE A 299 -21.54 10.14 2.21
CA ILE A 299 -20.11 10.20 2.51
C ILE A 299 -19.80 11.43 3.38
N GLN A 300 -20.31 12.61 3.00
CA GLN A 300 -20.10 13.85 3.75
C GLN A 300 -20.64 13.77 5.18
N GLU A 301 -21.86 13.24 5.34
CA GLU A 301 -22.51 13.06 6.64
C GLU A 301 -21.73 12.11 7.55
N GLU A 302 -21.26 10.97 7.03
CA GLU A 302 -20.52 9.99 7.82
C GLU A 302 -19.15 10.54 8.26
N ILE A 303 -18.46 11.28 7.39
CA ILE A 303 -17.20 11.95 7.75
C ILE A 303 -17.44 12.93 8.90
N ALA A 304 -18.43 13.82 8.77
CA ALA A 304 -18.75 14.82 9.79
C ALA A 304 -19.16 14.15 11.11
N SER A 305 -19.99 13.10 11.05
CA SER A 305 -20.43 12.31 12.19
C SER A 305 -19.26 11.62 12.89
N PHE A 306 -18.30 11.08 12.14
CA PHE A 306 -17.11 10.46 12.72
C PHE A 306 -16.20 11.49 13.38
N GLN A 307 -15.90 12.61 12.71
CA GLN A 307 -15.07 13.69 13.26
C GLN A 307 -15.65 14.30 14.55
N ALA A 308 -16.98 14.34 14.67
CA ALA A 308 -17.67 14.81 15.87
C ALA A 308 -17.68 13.78 17.03
N SER A 309 -17.37 12.51 16.75
CA SER A 309 -17.33 11.45 17.76
C SER A 309 -16.00 11.42 18.52
N ASP A 310 -15.98 10.81 19.71
CA ASP A 310 -14.75 10.64 20.49
C ASP A 310 -13.70 9.80 19.76
N GLU A 311 -14.12 8.78 19.00
CA GLU A 311 -13.23 7.92 18.22
C GLU A 311 -12.57 8.67 17.04
N GLY A 312 -13.29 9.61 16.42
CA GLY A 312 -12.79 10.38 15.27
C GLY A 312 -12.07 11.66 15.64
N ARG A 313 -11.86 11.95 16.93
CA ARG A 313 -11.19 13.18 17.36
C ARG A 313 -9.78 13.30 16.76
N GLY A 314 -9.55 14.41 16.05
CA GLY A 314 -8.29 14.65 15.35
C GLY A 314 -8.12 13.82 14.07
N PHE A 315 -9.18 13.25 13.51
CA PHE A 315 -9.22 12.76 12.14
C PHE A 315 -9.49 13.94 11.19
N TRP A 316 -8.67 14.10 10.15
CA TRP A 316 -8.73 15.23 9.22
C TRP A 316 -9.81 15.05 8.15
N GLY A 317 -10.16 13.81 7.82
CA GLY A 317 -11.24 13.49 6.88
C GLY A 317 -10.80 12.51 5.79
N LEU A 318 -11.58 12.43 4.72
CA LEU A 318 -11.21 11.71 3.50
C LEU A 318 -11.80 12.43 2.29
N GLY A 319 -11.27 12.14 1.10
CA GLY A 319 -11.87 12.51 -0.17
C GLY A 319 -11.71 11.43 -1.22
N ILE A 320 -12.35 11.65 -2.35
CA ILE A 320 -12.51 10.69 -3.45
C ILE A 320 -11.75 11.17 -4.68
N ILE A 321 -10.88 10.31 -5.19
CA ILE A 321 -10.33 10.44 -6.53
C ILE A 321 -11.22 9.59 -7.44
N TRP A 322 -11.96 10.26 -8.31
CA TRP A 322 -12.87 9.58 -9.24
C TRP A 322 -12.06 8.75 -10.23
N THR A 323 -12.53 7.55 -10.56
CA THR A 323 -11.83 6.74 -11.56
C THR A 323 -12.77 6.15 -12.60
N SER A 324 -12.19 5.85 -13.77
CA SER A 324 -12.79 4.93 -14.74
C SER A 324 -11.87 3.74 -14.96
N LEU A 325 -12.46 2.61 -15.35
CA LEU A 325 -11.72 1.43 -15.74
C LEU A 325 -11.13 1.63 -17.14
N ARG A 326 -9.79 1.51 -17.28
CA ARG A 326 -9.09 1.69 -18.57
C ARG A 326 -9.52 0.73 -19.67
N ALA A 327 -10.16 -0.39 -19.32
CA ALA A 327 -10.63 -1.38 -20.28
C ALA A 327 -11.97 -1.00 -20.93
N LEU A 328 -12.67 0.04 -20.44
CA LEU A 328 -13.96 0.44 -20.97
C LEU A 328 -13.85 1.18 -22.31
N ASP A 329 -14.92 1.06 -23.08
CA ASP A 329 -15.12 1.85 -24.29
C ASP A 329 -15.29 3.35 -23.95
N THR A 330 -15.12 4.19 -24.97
CA THR A 330 -15.21 5.66 -24.83
C THR A 330 -16.50 6.13 -24.15
N ARG A 331 -17.67 5.55 -24.50
CA ARG A 331 -18.95 6.06 -23.98
C ARG A 331 -19.09 5.95 -22.45
N PRO A 332 -18.91 4.77 -21.82
CA PRO A 332 -18.92 4.66 -20.36
C PRO A 332 -17.93 5.59 -19.66
N ILE A 333 -16.72 5.75 -20.21
CA ILE A 333 -15.71 6.67 -19.64
C ILE A 333 -16.19 8.12 -19.68
N ILE A 334 -16.80 8.54 -20.79
CA ILE A 334 -17.35 9.90 -20.92
C ILE A 334 -18.54 10.12 -19.97
N GLU A 335 -19.41 9.10 -19.80
CA GLU A 335 -20.51 9.15 -18.83
C GLU A 335 -19.99 9.25 -17.38
N ASP A 336 -18.97 8.46 -17.01
CA ASP A 336 -18.30 8.55 -15.70
C ASP A 336 -17.68 9.93 -15.45
N MET A 337 -17.02 10.48 -16.47
CA MET A 337 -16.40 11.81 -16.41
C MET A 337 -17.44 12.93 -16.26
N ASP A 338 -18.59 12.83 -16.92
CA ASP A 338 -19.71 13.77 -16.77
C ASP A 338 -20.30 13.73 -15.34
N HIS A 339 -20.46 12.52 -14.79
CA HIS A 339 -20.84 12.33 -13.39
C HIS A 339 -19.80 12.89 -12.42
N CYS A 340 -18.51 12.73 -12.72
CA CYS A 340 -17.43 13.31 -11.93
C CYS A 340 -17.52 14.83 -11.87
N ILE A 341 -17.69 15.49 -13.02
CA ILE A 341 -17.82 16.96 -13.12
C ILE A 341 -19.06 17.43 -12.36
N THR A 342 -20.23 16.82 -12.61
CA THR A 342 -21.48 17.18 -11.95
C THR A 342 -21.37 17.02 -10.43
N THR A 343 -20.77 15.92 -9.97
CA THR A 343 -20.57 15.68 -8.53
C THR A 343 -19.54 16.65 -7.94
N LYS A 344 -18.50 17.02 -8.67
CA LYS A 344 -17.49 18.02 -8.25
C LYS A 344 -18.12 19.39 -8.02
N MET A 345 -19.10 19.79 -8.84
CA MET A 345 -19.79 21.08 -8.70
C MET A 345 -20.56 21.16 -7.37
N GLU A 346 -21.18 20.06 -6.95
CA GLU A 346 -21.94 19.99 -5.68
C GLU A 346 -21.04 19.70 -4.47
N PHE A 347 -19.98 18.90 -4.64
CA PHE A 347 -19.08 18.46 -3.57
C PHE A 347 -17.60 18.77 -3.87
N PRO A 348 -17.22 20.06 -3.99
CA PRO A 348 -15.87 20.46 -4.40
C PRO A 348 -14.78 19.97 -3.43
N ASN A 349 -15.10 19.84 -2.14
CA ASN A 349 -14.13 19.38 -1.13
C ASN A 349 -14.04 17.84 -1.01
N LEU A 350 -14.91 17.09 -1.70
CA LEU A 350 -14.88 15.62 -1.66
C LEU A 350 -14.38 15.00 -2.96
N VAL A 351 -14.63 15.60 -4.13
CA VAL A 351 -14.04 15.11 -5.38
C VAL A 351 -12.67 15.77 -5.57
N LEU A 352 -11.60 15.05 -5.29
CA LEU A 352 -10.23 15.58 -5.23
C LEU A 352 -9.52 15.58 -6.58
N GLY A 353 -9.92 14.70 -7.49
CA GLY A 353 -9.27 14.53 -8.79
C GLY A 353 -9.80 13.34 -9.57
N TYR A 354 -9.06 12.98 -10.62
CA TYR A 354 -9.39 11.90 -11.54
C TYR A 354 -8.21 10.97 -11.81
N ASP A 355 -8.50 9.70 -12.02
CA ASP A 355 -7.53 8.64 -12.29
C ASP A 355 -8.12 7.58 -13.25
N VAL A 356 -7.30 6.73 -13.83
CA VAL A 356 -7.71 5.60 -14.67
C VAL A 356 -7.08 4.33 -14.12
N VAL A 357 -7.92 3.37 -13.75
CA VAL A 357 -7.52 2.18 -12.97
C VAL A 357 -7.79 0.87 -13.71
N GLY A 358 -7.34 -0.23 -13.14
CA GLY A 358 -7.44 -1.58 -13.70
C GLY A 358 -6.13 -2.03 -14.36
N TYR A 359 -6.06 -3.32 -14.71
CA TYR A 359 -4.81 -3.97 -15.14
C TYR A 359 -4.14 -3.22 -16.30
N GLU A 360 -3.00 -2.60 -16.03
CA GLU A 360 -2.33 -1.68 -16.95
C GLU A 360 -1.84 -2.39 -18.23
N ASN A 361 -1.26 -3.58 -18.11
CA ASN A 361 -0.61 -4.29 -19.22
C ASN A 361 -1.55 -4.58 -20.42
N PRO A 362 -2.74 -5.20 -20.23
CA PRO A 362 -3.65 -5.46 -21.36
C PRO A 362 -4.65 -4.32 -21.60
N GLY A 363 -4.73 -3.33 -20.71
CA GLY A 363 -5.71 -2.25 -20.81
C GLY A 363 -5.29 -1.12 -21.76
N ARG A 364 -6.18 -0.16 -21.99
CA ARG A 364 -5.86 1.02 -22.80
C ARG A 364 -4.81 1.87 -22.09
N THR A 365 -3.79 2.28 -22.84
CA THR A 365 -2.75 3.19 -22.34
C THR A 365 -3.32 4.60 -22.14
N LEU A 366 -2.63 5.46 -21.39
CA LEU A 366 -2.97 6.88 -21.30
C LEU A 366 -2.95 7.54 -22.68
N ARG A 367 -2.02 7.11 -23.56
CA ARG A 367 -1.98 7.52 -24.97
C ARG A 367 -3.27 7.19 -25.72
N ASP A 368 -3.81 5.99 -25.53
CA ASP A 368 -5.06 5.55 -26.17
C ASP A 368 -6.29 6.29 -25.61
N LEU A 369 -6.18 6.85 -24.40
CA LEU A 369 -7.22 7.60 -23.69
C LEU A 369 -7.10 9.12 -23.86
N LEU A 370 -6.11 9.62 -24.62
CA LEU A 370 -5.92 11.06 -24.82
C LEU A 370 -7.19 11.77 -25.30
N PRO A 371 -7.99 11.25 -26.27
CA PRO A 371 -9.21 11.93 -26.69
C PRO A 371 -10.18 12.19 -25.53
N GLU A 372 -10.43 11.19 -24.68
CA GLU A 372 -11.30 11.30 -23.51
C GLU A 372 -10.70 12.24 -22.46
N LEU A 373 -9.41 12.12 -22.16
CA LEU A 373 -8.72 12.96 -21.17
C LEU A 373 -8.69 14.44 -21.58
N PHE A 374 -8.47 14.75 -22.87
CA PHE A 374 -8.52 16.12 -23.38
C PHE A 374 -9.94 16.67 -23.43
N TRP A 375 -10.93 15.84 -23.75
CA TRP A 375 -12.34 16.22 -23.62
C TRP A 375 -12.68 16.57 -22.16
N PHE A 376 -12.25 15.75 -21.20
CA PHE A 376 -12.48 15.96 -19.78
C PHE A 376 -11.89 17.28 -19.28
N ARG A 377 -10.61 17.55 -19.58
CA ARG A 377 -9.97 18.83 -19.24
C ARG A 377 -10.72 20.01 -19.82
N LYS A 378 -11.18 19.89 -21.07
CA LYS A 378 -11.97 20.94 -21.73
C LYS A 378 -13.31 21.14 -21.00
N GLN A 379 -14.04 20.09 -20.66
CA GLN A 379 -15.30 20.22 -19.93
C GLN A 379 -15.08 20.82 -18.54
N CYS A 380 -14.09 20.36 -17.78
CA CYS A 380 -13.75 20.94 -16.48
C CYS A 380 -13.51 22.46 -16.58
N ALA A 381 -12.76 22.91 -17.61
CA ALA A 381 -12.52 24.33 -17.84
C ALA A 381 -13.78 25.11 -18.25
N GLN A 382 -14.72 24.48 -18.97
CA GLN A 382 -15.99 25.09 -19.38
C GLN A 382 -16.95 25.25 -18.20
N GLU A 383 -17.01 24.24 -17.32
CA GLU A 383 -17.83 24.26 -16.10
C GLU A 383 -17.17 25.00 -14.93
N GLY A 384 -15.92 25.45 -15.09
CA GLY A 384 -15.21 26.21 -14.06
C GLY A 384 -14.77 25.37 -12.85
N VAL A 385 -14.60 24.05 -13.02
CA VAL A 385 -14.13 23.15 -11.96
C VAL A 385 -12.66 22.76 -12.17
N SER A 386 -11.93 22.58 -11.07
CA SER A 386 -10.56 22.07 -11.08
C SER A 386 -10.54 20.61 -10.67
N ILE A 387 -10.22 19.70 -11.60
CA ILE A 387 -10.09 18.26 -11.34
C ILE A 387 -8.70 17.82 -11.80
N PRO A 388 -7.71 17.73 -10.90
CA PRO A 388 -6.35 17.31 -11.25
C PRO A 388 -6.26 15.79 -11.48
N PHE A 389 -5.19 15.36 -12.14
CA PHE A 389 -4.92 13.93 -12.36
C PHE A 389 -3.99 13.34 -11.30
N PHE A 390 -4.25 12.06 -10.99
CA PHE A 390 -3.47 11.22 -10.06
C PHE A 390 -3.22 9.83 -10.64
N PHE A 391 -2.71 9.78 -11.89
CA PHE A 391 -2.68 8.57 -12.69
C PHE A 391 -1.92 7.40 -12.07
N HIS A 392 -2.52 6.21 -12.11
CA HIS A 392 -1.77 4.95 -12.17
C HIS A 392 -0.91 4.93 -13.44
N ALA A 393 0.40 4.78 -13.27
CA ALA A 393 1.32 4.64 -14.38
C ALA A 393 2.58 3.87 -13.98
N GLY A 394 3.02 2.97 -14.87
CA GLY A 394 4.26 2.22 -14.71
C GLY A 394 4.19 1.10 -13.67
N GLU A 395 3.00 0.57 -13.41
CA GLU A 395 2.80 -0.63 -12.59
C GLU A 395 3.10 -1.90 -13.43
N THR A 396 4.33 -2.01 -13.91
CA THR A 396 4.72 -3.05 -14.86
C THR A 396 6.19 -3.46 -14.75
N LEU A 397 6.50 -4.65 -15.25
CA LEU A 397 7.87 -5.13 -15.46
C LEU A 397 8.47 -4.64 -16.77
N GLY A 398 7.65 -4.07 -17.67
CA GLY A 398 8.06 -3.51 -18.95
C GLY A 398 9.16 -2.45 -18.86
N ASP A 399 9.88 -2.27 -19.96
CA ASP A 399 10.87 -1.21 -20.16
C ASP A 399 10.82 -0.77 -21.64
N GLY A 400 10.29 0.42 -21.89
CA GLY A 400 10.11 0.97 -23.23
C GLY A 400 8.95 0.35 -24.03
N ASP A 401 8.06 -0.41 -23.39
CA ASP A 401 6.81 -0.87 -24.02
C ASP A 401 5.68 0.17 -23.89
N ALA A 402 4.52 -0.12 -24.48
CA ALA A 402 3.40 0.82 -24.50
C ALA A 402 2.83 1.11 -23.09
N THR A 403 2.87 0.13 -22.20
CA THR A 403 2.38 0.24 -20.82
C THR A 403 3.31 1.09 -19.98
N ASP A 404 4.61 0.78 -20.00
CA ASP A 404 5.64 1.54 -19.31
C ASP A 404 5.72 3.01 -19.82
N CYS A 405 5.42 3.23 -21.10
CA CYS A 405 5.28 4.57 -21.68
C CYS A 405 4.20 5.45 -21.00
N ASN A 406 3.24 4.88 -20.25
CA ASN A 406 2.27 5.67 -19.48
C ASN A 406 2.96 6.62 -18.50
N LEU A 407 4.17 6.31 -18.02
CA LEU A 407 4.95 7.24 -17.18
C LEU A 407 5.24 8.56 -17.90
N PHE A 408 5.57 8.51 -19.19
CA PHE A 408 5.83 9.71 -19.99
C PHE A 408 4.54 10.52 -20.16
N ASP A 409 3.45 9.84 -20.52
CA ASP A 409 2.15 10.48 -20.72
C ASP A 409 1.62 11.10 -19.42
N ALA A 410 1.74 10.42 -18.27
CA ALA A 410 1.33 10.95 -16.98
C ALA A 410 2.07 12.24 -16.62
N VAL A 411 3.39 12.29 -16.86
CA VAL A 411 4.22 13.49 -16.64
C VAL A 411 3.83 14.62 -17.61
N LEU A 412 3.59 14.31 -18.89
CA LEU A 412 3.21 15.31 -19.91
C LEU A 412 1.79 15.86 -19.69
N LEU A 413 0.86 15.03 -19.22
CA LEU A 413 -0.50 15.42 -18.87
C LEU A 413 -0.54 16.29 -17.61
N GLY A 414 0.55 16.33 -16.84
CA GLY A 414 0.69 17.18 -15.66
C GLY A 414 0.08 16.55 -14.41
N THR A 415 0.20 15.23 -14.25
CA THR A 415 -0.25 14.54 -13.04
C THR A 415 0.39 15.12 -11.78
N ARG A 416 -0.36 15.22 -10.68
CA ARG A 416 0.18 15.68 -9.39
C ARG A 416 0.99 14.61 -8.69
N ARG A 417 0.56 13.35 -8.84
CA ARG A 417 1.16 12.16 -8.25
C ARG A 417 1.06 11.00 -9.25
N ILE A 418 1.93 10.00 -9.09
CA ILE A 418 1.95 8.78 -9.89
C ILE A 418 1.64 7.61 -8.95
N GLY A 419 0.55 6.90 -9.25
CA GLY A 419 0.22 5.63 -8.61
C GLY A 419 1.22 4.55 -9.01
N HIS A 420 1.80 3.88 -8.02
CA HIS A 420 2.91 2.91 -8.09
C HIS A 420 4.23 3.47 -8.60
N GLY A 421 4.29 3.89 -9.88
CA GLY A 421 5.54 4.30 -10.53
C GLY A 421 6.61 3.21 -10.49
N TYR A 422 6.21 1.93 -10.51
CA TYR A 422 7.08 0.80 -10.22
C TYR A 422 8.26 0.70 -11.21
N SER A 423 8.03 0.91 -12.51
CA SER A 423 9.07 0.87 -13.54
C SER A 423 9.88 2.17 -13.67
N LEU A 424 9.57 3.23 -12.92
CA LEU A 424 10.20 4.55 -13.06
C LEU A 424 11.73 4.53 -12.91
N TYR A 425 12.27 3.60 -12.12
CA TYR A 425 13.72 3.47 -11.89
C TYR A 425 14.53 3.18 -13.17
N LYS A 426 13.87 2.73 -14.24
CA LYS A 426 14.46 2.44 -15.55
C LYS A 426 14.62 3.71 -16.42
N HIS A 427 13.97 4.81 -16.04
CA HIS A 427 13.84 6.03 -16.84
C HIS A 427 14.60 7.21 -16.23
N PRO A 428 15.93 7.32 -16.43
CA PRO A 428 16.74 8.33 -15.75
C PRO A 428 16.29 9.77 -16.02
N LEU A 429 15.83 10.08 -17.24
CA LEU A 429 15.29 11.40 -17.56
C LEU A 429 13.99 11.68 -16.79
N LEU A 430 13.09 10.70 -16.70
CA LEU A 430 11.84 10.87 -15.96
C LEU A 430 12.08 10.98 -14.47
N ILE A 431 13.06 10.28 -13.90
CA ILE A 431 13.47 10.45 -12.49
C ILE A 431 13.82 11.92 -12.21
N ASP A 432 14.64 12.54 -13.07
CA ASP A 432 15.00 13.95 -12.92
C ASP A 432 13.79 14.86 -13.07
N MET A 433 12.93 14.63 -14.07
CA MET A 433 11.71 15.42 -14.29
C MET A 433 10.70 15.30 -13.14
N VAL A 434 10.45 14.10 -12.63
CA VAL A 434 9.53 13.82 -11.50
C VAL A 434 10.02 14.55 -10.25
N ARG A 435 11.33 14.49 -9.97
CA ARG A 435 11.96 15.23 -8.87
C ARG A 435 11.80 16.74 -9.03
N GLU A 436 12.15 17.28 -10.20
CA GLU A 436 12.12 18.73 -10.46
C GLU A 436 10.71 19.30 -10.42
N LYS A 437 9.74 18.56 -10.99
CA LYS A 437 8.32 18.91 -11.02
C LYS A 437 7.60 18.63 -9.70
N ARG A 438 8.27 17.99 -8.72
CA ARG A 438 7.67 17.60 -7.42
C ARG A 438 6.44 16.71 -7.59
N ILE A 439 6.52 15.75 -8.50
CA ILE A 439 5.46 14.73 -8.66
C ILE A 439 5.75 13.62 -7.65
N LEU A 440 4.82 13.36 -6.74
CA LEU A 440 4.98 12.30 -5.74
C LEU A 440 4.76 10.93 -6.37
N VAL A 441 5.58 9.94 -6.01
CA VAL A 441 5.31 8.52 -6.27
C VAL A 441 4.59 7.89 -5.07
N GLU A 442 3.42 7.32 -5.31
CA GLU A 442 2.62 6.58 -4.32
C GLU A 442 2.99 5.09 -4.39
N ALA A 443 3.82 4.60 -3.47
CA ALA A 443 4.32 3.23 -3.53
C ALA A 443 3.50 2.28 -2.63
N CYS A 444 3.16 1.09 -3.17
CA CYS A 444 2.36 0.07 -2.49
C CYS A 444 3.12 -1.27 -2.47
N PRO A 445 4.13 -1.45 -1.59
CA PRO A 445 5.03 -2.60 -1.65
C PRO A 445 4.35 -3.96 -1.55
N ILE A 446 3.32 -4.10 -0.69
CA ILE A 446 2.60 -5.37 -0.55
C ILE A 446 1.83 -5.68 -1.83
N SER A 447 1.17 -4.68 -2.43
CA SER A 447 0.48 -4.82 -3.71
C SER A 447 1.44 -5.29 -4.80
N ASN A 448 2.57 -4.62 -4.95
CA ASN A 448 3.57 -4.96 -5.97
C ASN A 448 4.15 -6.36 -5.77
N GLU A 449 4.28 -6.81 -4.53
CA GLU A 449 4.73 -8.16 -4.20
C GLU A 449 3.65 -9.21 -4.51
N VAL A 450 2.43 -9.02 -4.01
CA VAL A 450 1.27 -9.92 -4.20
C VAL A 450 0.92 -10.05 -5.67
N LEU A 451 0.97 -8.95 -6.43
CA LEU A 451 0.72 -8.90 -7.87
C LEU A 451 1.94 -9.29 -8.72
N ARG A 452 3.01 -9.80 -8.08
CA ARG A 452 4.15 -10.46 -8.72
C ARG A 452 5.06 -9.54 -9.55
N LEU A 453 5.15 -8.26 -9.18
CA LEU A 453 6.13 -7.33 -9.73
C LEU A 453 7.50 -7.48 -9.05
N CYS A 454 7.53 -7.90 -7.78
CA CYS A 454 8.74 -8.35 -7.09
C CYS A 454 8.47 -9.62 -6.29
N GLY A 455 9.47 -10.51 -6.19
CA GLY A 455 9.38 -11.71 -5.35
C GLY A 455 9.71 -11.46 -3.87
N SER A 456 10.07 -10.23 -3.50
CA SER A 456 10.42 -9.82 -2.14
C SER A 456 10.46 -8.30 -2.06
N VAL A 457 10.01 -7.73 -0.94
CA VAL A 457 10.20 -6.30 -0.63
C VAL A 457 11.65 -5.83 -0.76
N SER A 458 12.64 -6.70 -0.50
CA SER A 458 14.06 -6.35 -0.59
C SER A 458 14.51 -6.08 -2.03
N ALA A 459 13.78 -6.60 -3.01
CA ALA A 459 14.00 -6.37 -4.44
C ALA A 459 13.16 -5.22 -5.01
N HIS A 460 12.34 -4.57 -4.19
CA HIS A 460 11.48 -3.47 -4.62
C HIS A 460 12.33 -2.27 -5.10
N PRO A 461 11.96 -1.57 -6.19
CA PRO A 461 12.79 -0.50 -6.77
C PRO A 461 12.75 0.84 -6.03
N LEU A 462 11.79 1.05 -5.12
CA LEU A 462 11.61 2.32 -4.41
C LEU A 462 12.88 2.85 -3.71
N PRO A 463 13.73 2.04 -3.05
CA PRO A 463 14.99 2.52 -2.47
C PRO A 463 15.92 3.20 -3.48
N ALA A 464 15.91 2.77 -4.75
CA ALA A 464 16.70 3.41 -5.81
C ALA A 464 16.16 4.80 -6.16
N LEU A 465 14.84 4.96 -6.21
CA LEU A 465 14.18 6.27 -6.43
C LEU A 465 14.44 7.22 -5.25
N LEU A 466 14.33 6.71 -4.02
CA LEU A 466 14.66 7.46 -2.81
C LEU A 466 16.11 7.95 -2.81
N ALA A 467 17.05 7.11 -3.24
CA ALA A 467 18.47 7.48 -3.36
C ALA A 467 18.71 8.60 -4.39
N ARG A 468 17.83 8.75 -5.38
CA ARG A 468 17.88 9.80 -6.42
C ARG A 468 17.11 11.08 -6.06
N GLY A 469 16.52 11.14 -4.87
CA GLY A 469 15.80 12.33 -4.40
C GLY A 469 14.37 12.42 -4.89
N VAL A 470 13.80 11.34 -5.44
CA VAL A 470 12.40 11.32 -5.88
C VAL A 470 11.49 11.40 -4.64
N PRO A 471 10.51 12.31 -4.61
CA PRO A 471 9.56 12.37 -3.51
C PRO A 471 8.60 11.17 -3.59
N CYS A 472 8.53 10.40 -2.52
CA CYS A 472 7.67 9.21 -2.43
C CYS A 472 6.87 9.21 -1.12
N CYS A 473 5.77 8.47 -1.10
CA CYS A 473 5.09 8.03 0.12
C CYS A 473 4.78 6.52 0.04
N LEU A 474 4.50 5.90 1.18
CA LEU A 474 3.98 4.53 1.23
C LEU A 474 2.45 4.57 1.30
N CYS A 475 1.80 3.56 0.74
CA CYS A 475 0.36 3.35 0.66
C CYS A 475 0.05 1.85 0.72
N ASN A 476 -1.23 1.48 0.89
CA ASN A 476 -1.64 0.09 1.13
C ASN A 476 -2.51 -0.52 0.01
N ASP A 477 -3.02 0.30 -0.90
CA ASP A 477 -3.75 -0.12 -2.09
C ASP A 477 -5.09 -0.83 -1.79
N ASP A 478 -5.06 -2.17 -1.72
CA ASP A 478 -6.23 -3.04 -1.59
C ASP A 478 -6.10 -4.02 -0.40
N PRO A 479 -5.97 -3.50 0.83
CA PRO A 479 -5.49 -4.25 1.96
C PRO A 479 -6.39 -5.43 2.36
N ALA A 480 -7.71 -5.32 2.21
CA ALA A 480 -8.64 -6.40 2.49
C ALA A 480 -8.54 -7.52 1.45
N MET A 481 -8.42 -7.18 0.16
CA MET A 481 -8.29 -8.19 -0.91
C MET A 481 -6.95 -8.91 -0.84
N MET A 482 -5.90 -8.24 -0.40
CA MET A 482 -4.54 -8.78 -0.30
C MET A 482 -4.25 -9.49 1.04
N GLY A 483 -5.26 -9.64 1.90
CA GLY A 483 -5.18 -10.46 3.11
C GLY A 483 -4.55 -9.77 4.32
N GLN A 484 -4.54 -8.43 4.36
CA GLN A 484 -4.01 -7.66 5.49
C GLN A 484 -4.99 -7.63 6.68
N GLY A 485 -6.30 -7.78 6.41
CA GLY A 485 -7.35 -7.89 7.43
C GLY A 485 -7.69 -6.57 8.15
N THR A 486 -7.19 -5.44 7.65
CA THR A 486 -7.47 -4.09 8.18
C THR A 486 -7.19 -3.04 7.11
N ALA A 487 -7.89 -1.91 7.15
CA ALA A 487 -7.68 -0.77 6.25
C ALA A 487 -6.39 0.04 6.52
N GLY A 488 -5.50 -0.46 7.38
CA GLY A 488 -4.31 0.27 7.85
C GLY A 488 -3.14 0.19 6.87
N MET A 489 -2.09 0.97 7.14
CA MET A 489 -0.83 1.02 6.38
C MET A 489 0.35 0.40 7.14
N SER A 490 0.13 -0.05 8.38
CA SER A 490 1.20 -0.62 9.21
C SER A 490 1.91 -1.82 8.60
N HIS A 491 1.21 -2.65 7.82
CA HIS A 491 1.81 -3.78 7.12
C HIS A 491 2.86 -3.30 6.09
N ASP A 492 2.51 -2.37 5.20
CA ASP A 492 3.45 -1.78 4.22
C ASP A 492 4.59 -1.00 4.89
N PHE A 493 4.29 -0.24 5.95
CA PHE A 493 5.31 0.50 6.70
C PHE A 493 6.32 -0.43 7.39
N TRP A 494 5.85 -1.53 7.98
CA TRP A 494 6.72 -2.51 8.60
C TRP A 494 7.55 -3.23 7.54
N GLN A 495 6.94 -3.62 6.41
CA GLN A 495 7.63 -4.32 5.33
C GLN A 495 8.77 -3.45 4.76
N ALA A 496 8.52 -2.16 4.56
CA ALA A 496 9.53 -1.19 4.15
C ALA A 496 10.65 -1.03 5.20
N LEU A 497 10.29 -0.86 6.48
CA LEU A 497 11.27 -0.66 7.55
C LEU A 497 12.15 -1.90 7.77
N GLN A 498 11.57 -3.08 7.67
CA GLN A 498 12.30 -4.33 7.84
C GLN A 498 13.12 -4.67 6.59
N GLY A 499 12.54 -4.50 5.40
CA GLY A 499 13.13 -4.90 4.13
C GLY A 499 14.21 -3.97 3.59
N TRP A 500 14.12 -2.65 3.82
CA TRP A 500 15.05 -1.68 3.23
C TRP A 500 16.06 -1.17 4.26
N GLU A 501 17.27 -1.74 4.23
CA GLU A 501 18.34 -1.44 5.20
C GLU A 501 18.67 0.05 5.33
N ASN A 502 18.63 0.78 4.22
CA ASN A 502 18.98 2.20 4.18
C ASN A 502 17.80 3.15 4.46
N LEU A 503 16.62 2.64 4.81
CA LEU A 503 15.46 3.46 5.15
C LEU A 503 15.54 3.93 6.60
N GLY A 504 15.50 2.98 7.55
CA GLY A 504 15.42 3.27 8.98
C GLY A 504 14.21 4.13 9.37
N LEU A 505 14.08 4.41 10.66
CA LEU A 505 12.91 5.14 11.17
C LEU A 505 12.81 6.56 10.59
N ALA A 506 13.93 7.26 10.39
CA ALA A 506 13.94 8.61 9.81
C ALA A 506 13.45 8.64 8.35
N GLY A 507 13.84 7.65 7.54
CA GLY A 507 13.37 7.55 6.16
C GLY A 507 11.87 7.24 6.12
N LEU A 508 11.41 6.33 7.00
CA LEU A 508 9.99 6.00 7.12
C LEU A 508 9.15 7.22 7.53
N ALA A 509 9.63 8.02 8.49
CA ALA A 509 8.98 9.26 8.89
C ALA A 509 8.97 10.32 7.78
N SER A 510 10.03 10.42 6.97
CA SER A 510 10.03 11.28 5.79
C SER A 510 8.98 10.87 4.75
N LEU A 511 8.72 9.57 4.57
CA LEU A 511 7.65 9.07 3.68
C LEU A 511 6.26 9.43 4.22
N ALA A 512 6.06 9.36 5.54
CA ALA A 512 4.83 9.79 6.21
C ALA A 512 4.62 11.32 6.14
N GLU A 513 5.67 12.13 6.32
CA GLU A 513 5.55 13.58 6.13
C GLU A 513 5.19 13.93 4.68
N ASN A 514 5.79 13.23 3.72
CA ASN A 514 5.48 13.43 2.30
C ASN A 514 4.02 13.15 1.99
N SER A 515 3.40 12.14 2.62
CA SER A 515 1.97 11.88 2.39
C SER A 515 1.09 13.06 2.82
N VAL A 516 1.44 13.75 3.92
CA VAL A 516 0.76 14.98 4.34
C VAL A 516 1.07 16.14 3.37
N ARG A 517 2.34 16.29 2.98
CA ARG A 517 2.80 17.39 2.10
C ARG A 517 2.18 17.31 0.69
N TRP A 518 1.84 16.12 0.20
CA TRP A 518 1.19 15.93 -1.10
C TRP A 518 -0.28 15.54 -1.02
N SER A 519 -0.93 15.76 0.14
CA SER A 519 -2.39 15.64 0.25
C SER A 519 -3.10 16.80 -0.44
N ALA A 520 -4.22 16.51 -1.11
CA ALA A 520 -5.17 17.44 -1.69
C ALA A 520 -6.27 17.79 -0.66
N PHE A 521 -5.89 18.58 0.34
CA PHE A 521 -6.83 19.04 1.38
C PHE A 521 -7.82 20.09 0.89
N GLU A 522 -7.45 20.82 -0.16
CA GLU A 522 -8.20 21.95 -0.72
C GLU A 522 -8.02 21.97 -2.24
N ASP A 523 -8.95 22.66 -2.92
CA ASP A 523 -8.84 22.89 -4.35
C ASP A 523 -7.76 23.93 -4.63
N GLU A 524 -6.76 23.51 -5.39
CA GLU A 524 -5.60 24.31 -5.76
C GLU A 524 -5.49 24.32 -7.28
N ASP A 525 -5.08 25.44 -7.87
CA ASP A 525 -4.54 25.41 -9.23
C ASP A 525 -3.10 24.85 -9.23
N SER A 526 -2.47 24.77 -10.40
CA SER A 526 -1.11 24.21 -10.51
C SER A 526 -0.05 25.04 -9.77
N ASP A 527 -0.19 26.36 -9.72
CA ASP A 527 0.80 27.24 -9.09
C ASP A 527 0.65 27.21 -7.57
N ALA A 528 -0.59 27.26 -7.07
CA ALA A 528 -0.94 27.09 -5.67
C ALA A 528 -0.46 25.72 -5.15
N TRP A 529 -0.73 24.63 -5.87
CA TRP A 529 -0.29 23.27 -5.50
C TRP A 529 1.22 23.21 -5.24
N ILE A 530 2.01 23.68 -6.20
CA ILE A 530 3.48 23.67 -6.11
C ILE A 530 3.98 24.66 -5.05
N GLY A 531 3.36 25.84 -4.95
CA GLY A 531 3.66 26.84 -3.94
C GLY A 531 3.46 26.30 -2.52
N ASN A 532 2.32 25.68 -2.26
CA ASN A 532 1.97 25.11 -0.97
C ASN A 532 2.80 23.89 -0.62
N ILE A 533 3.20 23.03 -1.58
CA ILE A 533 4.17 21.95 -1.31
C ILE A 533 5.52 22.51 -0.83
N LYS A 534 6.03 23.54 -1.52
CA LYS A 534 7.30 24.20 -1.15
C LYS A 534 7.20 24.88 0.22
N ALA A 535 6.07 25.53 0.49
CA ALA A 535 5.83 26.26 1.72
C ALA A 535 5.33 25.38 2.88
N ALA A 536 5.05 24.07 2.69
CA ALA A 536 4.32 23.28 3.69
C ALA A 536 4.99 23.21 5.07
N SER A 537 6.31 23.45 5.19
CA SER A 537 6.97 23.49 6.50
C SER A 537 6.86 24.84 7.22
N LEU A 538 6.65 25.95 6.51
CA LEU A 538 6.80 27.31 7.04
C LEU A 538 5.58 28.22 6.75
N GLY A 539 4.69 27.81 5.86
CA GLY A 539 3.51 28.56 5.48
C GLY A 539 2.37 28.46 6.49
N ASP A 540 1.20 28.92 6.04
CA ASP A 540 -0.04 29.04 6.78
C ASP A 540 -1.24 28.34 6.10
N SER A 541 -1.05 27.76 4.91
CA SER A 541 -2.05 26.93 4.22
C SER A 541 -2.52 25.73 5.05
N VAL A 542 -3.63 25.11 4.67
CA VAL A 542 -4.16 23.92 5.38
C VAL A 542 -3.10 22.83 5.43
N LYS A 543 -2.40 22.61 4.31
CA LYS A 543 -1.26 21.69 4.22
C LYS A 543 -0.16 22.00 5.23
N ALA A 544 0.19 23.28 5.42
CA ALA A 544 1.20 23.67 6.40
C ALA A 544 0.73 23.47 7.85
N GLN A 545 -0.57 23.66 8.12
CA GLN A 545 -1.17 23.37 9.42
C GLN A 545 -1.13 21.86 9.71
N ARG A 546 -1.50 21.01 8.75
CA ARG A 546 -1.44 19.54 8.91
C ARG A 546 -0.02 19.00 9.09
N ILE A 547 0.97 19.60 8.42
CA ILE A 547 2.38 19.27 8.66
C ILE A 547 2.79 19.59 10.10
N LYS A 548 2.39 20.76 10.65
CA LYS A 548 2.67 21.11 12.06
C LYS A 548 2.00 20.15 13.03
N GLU A 549 0.75 19.79 12.78
CA GLU A 549 0.03 18.78 13.59
C GLU A 549 0.73 17.42 13.57
N TRP A 550 1.14 16.95 12.38
CA TRP A 550 1.87 15.70 12.23
C TRP A 550 3.24 15.75 12.92
N GLN A 551 3.98 16.85 12.82
CA GLN A 551 5.28 17.02 13.50
C GLN A 551 5.16 16.91 15.02
N ILE A 552 4.07 17.44 15.61
CA ILE A 552 3.81 17.29 17.04
C ILE A 552 3.59 15.81 17.40
N GLN A 553 2.77 15.10 16.62
CA GLN A 553 2.52 13.67 16.82
C GLN A 553 3.80 12.84 16.64
N TRP A 554 4.64 13.20 15.68
CA TRP A 554 5.92 12.57 15.42
C TRP A 554 6.87 12.68 16.62
N GLU A 555 7.02 13.89 17.20
CA GLU A 555 7.85 14.09 18.39
C GLU A 555 7.29 13.35 19.62
N GLN A 556 5.96 13.31 19.77
CA GLN A 556 5.31 12.51 20.83
C GLN A 556 5.57 11.01 20.66
N PHE A 557 5.50 10.51 19.43
CA PHE A 557 5.83 9.13 19.10
C PHE A 557 7.31 8.83 19.39
N CYS A 558 8.25 9.71 19.01
CA CYS A 558 9.66 9.53 19.34
C CYS A 558 9.90 9.50 20.86
N LEU A 559 9.22 10.37 21.62
CA LEU A 559 9.27 10.34 23.07
C LEU A 559 8.75 9.02 23.64
N TRP A 560 7.64 8.50 23.10
CA TRP A 560 7.10 7.20 23.49
C TRP A 560 8.09 6.07 23.21
N VAL A 561 8.69 6.01 22.01
CA VAL A 561 9.70 4.99 21.67
C VAL A 561 10.86 5.02 22.65
N VAL A 562 11.39 6.23 22.95
CA VAL A 562 12.49 6.41 23.89
C VAL A 562 12.10 6.00 25.31
N SER A 563 10.86 6.27 25.72
CA SER A 563 10.39 5.93 27.07
C SER A 563 10.13 4.43 27.24
N GLU A 564 9.60 3.78 26.20
CA GLU A 564 9.21 2.37 26.24
C GLU A 564 10.40 1.43 26.02
N TYR A 565 11.33 1.81 25.14
CA TYR A 565 12.43 0.94 24.70
C TYR A 565 13.82 1.48 25.07
N GLY A 566 13.94 2.66 25.66
CA GLY A 566 15.24 3.27 25.97
C GLY A 566 16.09 2.43 26.92
N ASP A 567 15.51 1.91 27.99
CA ASP A 567 16.24 1.14 29.01
C ASP A 567 16.86 -0.14 28.45
N ASP A 568 16.21 -0.79 27.47
CA ASP A 568 16.69 -2.01 26.83
C ASP A 568 17.73 -1.73 25.73
N TYR A 569 17.69 -0.55 25.11
CA TYR A 569 18.37 -0.28 23.84
C TYR A 569 19.26 0.96 23.78
N ASP A 570 19.43 1.78 24.82
CA ASP A 570 20.34 2.95 24.79
C ASP A 570 21.79 2.61 25.15
N ASP A 571 22.02 1.73 26.13
CA ASP A 571 23.37 1.46 26.69
C ASP A 571 24.11 0.27 26.03
N THR A 572 23.55 -0.30 24.96
CA THR A 572 24.27 -1.29 24.16
C THR A 572 25.35 -0.57 23.32
N PRO A 573 26.63 -1.02 23.35
CA PRO A 573 27.65 -0.48 22.45
C PRO A 573 27.18 -0.56 21.00
N GLU A 574 27.50 0.43 20.17
CA GLU A 574 27.20 0.37 18.74
C GLU A 574 27.76 -0.96 18.18
N PRO A 575 26.97 -1.74 17.43
CA PRO A 575 27.58 -2.76 16.58
C PRO A 575 28.49 -2.00 15.62
N GLU A 576 29.80 -2.25 15.70
CA GLU A 576 30.75 -1.78 14.68
C GLU A 576 30.13 -2.11 13.32
N SER A 577 30.00 -1.08 12.48
CA SER A 577 29.46 -1.22 11.13
C SER A 577 29.97 -2.51 10.50
N ALA A 578 29.07 -3.41 10.10
CA ALA A 578 29.41 -4.70 9.51
C ALA A 578 30.33 -4.47 8.30
N GLY A 579 31.63 -4.56 8.58
CA GLY A 579 32.66 -4.05 7.69
C GLY A 579 34.08 -4.18 8.23
N THR A 580 34.33 -4.90 9.32
CA THR A 580 35.68 -5.29 9.77
C THR A 580 35.66 -6.47 10.77
N ALA A 581 35.04 -7.60 10.44
CA ALA A 581 35.14 -8.81 11.27
C ALA A 581 35.37 -10.07 10.43
N ALA A 582 36.57 -10.18 9.86
CA ALA A 582 37.12 -11.45 9.39
C ALA A 582 38.65 -11.39 9.42
N ALA A 583 39.24 -11.51 10.62
CA ALA A 583 40.61 -11.99 10.84
C ALA A 583 40.91 -12.04 12.35
N ALA A 584 40.37 -13.04 13.04
CA ALA A 584 40.98 -13.55 14.27
C ALA A 584 41.13 -15.05 14.10
N GLY A 585 42.38 -15.49 13.97
CA GLY A 585 42.78 -16.80 13.48
C GLY A 585 42.22 -17.97 14.31
N LYS A 586 41.80 -19.01 13.59
CA LYS A 586 41.87 -20.39 14.07
C LYS A 586 42.97 -21.07 13.27
N GLU A 587 44.01 -21.50 13.97
CA GLU A 587 45.06 -22.38 13.43
C GLU A 587 44.42 -23.67 12.87
N PRO A 588 44.83 -24.15 11.69
CA PRO A 588 44.40 -25.46 11.21
C PRO A 588 45.24 -26.56 11.86
N ALA A 589 44.57 -27.49 12.54
CA ALA A 589 45.17 -28.74 13.02
C ALA A 589 45.63 -29.61 11.84
N ALA A 590 46.86 -30.11 11.92
CA ALA A 590 47.50 -30.97 10.92
C ALA A 590 46.82 -32.36 10.80
N PRO A 591 46.80 -32.99 9.61
CA PRO A 591 46.24 -34.32 9.44
C PRO A 591 47.22 -35.42 9.88
N ALA A 592 46.76 -36.33 10.73
CA ALA A 592 47.48 -37.53 11.11
C ALA A 592 47.39 -38.58 9.98
N ILE A 593 48.54 -38.94 9.42
CA ILE A 593 48.72 -40.07 8.51
C ILE A 593 48.69 -41.35 9.35
N VAL A 594 47.73 -42.24 9.07
CA VAL A 594 47.74 -43.62 9.57
C VAL A 594 48.25 -44.50 8.43
N ALA A 595 49.45 -45.05 8.60
CA ALA A 595 49.99 -46.12 7.78
C ALA A 595 49.78 -47.45 8.52
N GLU A 596 48.95 -48.32 7.96
CA GLU A 596 48.79 -49.71 8.39
C GLU A 596 49.89 -50.59 7.77
N GLN A 597 50.50 -51.42 8.59
CA GLN A 597 51.42 -52.48 8.18
C GLN A 597 50.64 -53.68 7.63
N ALA A 598 50.95 -54.09 6.40
CA ALA A 598 51.11 -55.49 5.95
C ALA A 598 51.67 -55.52 4.52
#